data_AF-A0A8T3V4B1-F1
#
_entry.id   AF-A0A8T3V4B1-F1
#
_cell.length_a   1.000
_cell.length_b   1.000
_cell.length_c   1.000
_cell.angle_alpha   90.00
_cell.angle_beta   90.00
_cell.angle_gamma   90.00
#
_symmetry.space_group_name_H-M   'P 1'
#
loop_
_entity.id
_entity.type
_entity.pdbx_description
1 polymer ?
#
loop_
_entity_poly.entity_id
_entity_poly.type
_entity_poly.pdbx_seq_one_letter_code
_entity_poly.pdbx_strand_id
1 'polypeptide(L)'
;MVEDNHNHFCIYCGAKLVPNQHFCSQCGKEVYHDPVQGFKIHSNYESKVKQLEEEYNSKQAKARELVDKLFDPSHISYSNFTAAIDRSNQLFANQLKITQKMMELESSEVVNRQIEDKIRVLNTFIDKMEELINELVIQLSSNKDDNDDINALFKDMDDLIGSVKDY
;
A
#
# COMPACT_ATOMS: atom_id res chain seq x y z
N MET A 1 -6.47 41.33 -14.95
CA MET A 1 -7.80 40.74 -14.70
C MET A 1 -7.65 39.26 -14.93
N VAL A 2 -7.62 38.47 -13.86
CA VAL A 2 -7.66 37.00 -13.92
C VAL A 2 -8.81 36.62 -13.00
N GLU A 3 -9.79 35.93 -13.57
CA GLU A 3 -11.09 35.66 -12.98
C GLU A 3 -10.97 34.70 -11.80
N ASP A 4 -11.46 35.17 -10.66
CA ASP A 4 -11.64 34.44 -9.41
C ASP A 4 -12.72 33.37 -9.60
N ASN A 5 -12.35 32.09 -9.55
CA ASN A 5 -13.30 30.98 -9.50
C ASN A 5 -13.05 30.11 -8.27
N HIS A 6 -13.16 30.73 -7.09
CA HIS A 6 -13.12 30.03 -5.81
C HIS A 6 -14.54 29.69 -5.36
N ASN A 7 -14.89 28.40 -5.50
CA ASN A 7 -16.15 27.80 -5.05
C ASN A 7 -16.31 27.92 -3.52
N HIS A 8 -16.91 29.02 -3.07
CA HIS A 8 -17.31 29.29 -1.70
C HIS A 8 -18.68 28.67 -1.41
N PHE A 9 -18.74 27.40 -0.99
CA PHE A 9 -20.00 26.74 -0.60
C PHE A 9 -19.91 26.23 0.84
N CYS A 10 -21.04 26.26 1.55
CA CYS A 10 -21.16 25.77 2.92
C CYS A 10 -21.02 24.24 2.94
N ILE A 11 -20.03 23.73 3.68
CA ILE A 11 -19.77 22.29 3.80
C ILE A 11 -20.94 21.51 4.42
N TYR A 12 -21.83 22.18 5.14
CA TYR A 12 -22.95 21.52 5.83
C TYR A 12 -24.25 21.49 5.04
N CYS A 13 -24.46 22.39 4.07
CA CYS A 13 -25.73 22.47 3.34
C CYS A 13 -25.59 22.77 1.84
N GLY A 14 -24.37 22.98 1.34
CA GLY A 14 -24.10 23.27 -0.07
C GLY A 14 -24.53 24.66 -0.54
N ALA A 15 -25.01 25.54 0.34
CA ALA A 15 -25.36 26.91 -0.02
C ALA A 15 -24.13 27.74 -0.38
N LYS A 16 -24.22 28.58 -1.42
CA LYS A 16 -23.15 29.51 -1.78
C LYS A 16 -22.94 30.53 -0.66
N LEU A 17 -21.71 30.66 -0.21
CA LEU A 17 -21.30 31.62 0.81
C LEU A 17 -20.80 32.91 0.15
N VAL A 18 -21.10 34.04 0.77
CA VAL A 18 -20.48 35.32 0.40
C VAL A 18 -19.07 35.41 1.00
N PRO A 19 -18.13 36.16 0.40
CA PRO A 19 -16.80 36.36 0.96
C PRO A 19 -16.86 36.92 2.39
N ASN A 20 -16.01 36.41 3.29
CA ASN A 20 -15.93 36.78 4.71
C ASN A 20 -17.22 36.51 5.54
N GLN A 21 -18.05 35.56 5.12
CA GLN A 21 -19.26 35.18 5.84
C GLN A 21 -18.92 34.19 6.97
N HIS A 22 -19.06 34.59 8.23
CA HIS A 22 -18.77 33.69 9.35
C HIS A 22 -19.87 32.65 9.64
N PHE A 23 -21.11 32.87 9.19
CA PHE A 23 -22.23 31.95 9.43
C PHE A 23 -23.07 31.77 8.17
N CYS A 24 -23.41 30.53 7.82
CA CYS A 24 -24.24 30.23 6.68
C CYS A 24 -25.67 30.77 6.88
N SER A 25 -26.14 31.62 5.98
CA SER A 25 -27.47 32.23 6.04
C SER A 25 -28.61 31.25 5.76
N GLN A 26 -28.30 30.07 5.20
CA GLN A 26 -29.30 29.03 4.92
C GLN A 26 -29.48 28.05 6.08
N CYS A 27 -28.39 27.64 6.74
CA CYS A 27 -28.47 26.63 7.81
C CYS A 27 -28.06 27.12 9.20
N GLY A 28 -27.61 28.38 9.33
CA GLY A 28 -27.22 29.02 10.59
C GLY A 28 -25.89 28.56 11.20
N LYS A 29 -25.18 27.60 10.57
CA LYS A 29 -23.91 27.06 11.08
C LYS A 29 -22.74 28.00 10.80
N GLU A 30 -21.80 28.07 11.73
CA GLU A 30 -20.54 28.78 11.56
C GLU A 30 -19.72 28.14 10.43
N VAL A 31 -19.13 28.97 9.58
CA VAL A 31 -18.30 28.59 8.44
C VAL A 31 -16.96 29.32 8.59
N TYR A 32 -15.93 28.56 8.94
CA TYR A 32 -14.60 29.10 9.21
C TYR A 32 -13.91 29.40 7.87
N HIS A 33 -13.55 30.67 7.64
CA HIS A 33 -12.73 31.08 6.51
C HIS A 33 -11.26 31.11 6.94
N ASP A 34 -10.52 30.04 6.69
CA ASP A 34 -9.06 30.09 6.73
C ASP A 34 -8.54 30.41 5.32
N PRO A 35 -7.76 31.49 5.11
CA PRO A 35 -7.23 31.80 3.79
C PRO A 35 -6.17 30.76 3.39
N VAL A 36 -6.58 29.82 2.54
CA VAL A 36 -5.73 28.99 1.66
C VAL A 36 -4.48 28.42 2.33
N GLN A 37 -4.63 27.27 3.00
CA GLN A 37 -3.62 26.22 3.00
C GLN A 37 -4.35 24.89 3.11
N GLY A 38 -4.12 24.01 2.14
CA GLY A 38 -4.68 22.67 2.13
C GLY A 38 -4.21 21.91 3.36
N PHE A 39 -5.08 21.78 4.36
CA PHE A 39 -4.89 20.85 5.45
C PHE A 39 -4.98 19.44 4.84
N LYS A 40 -3.83 18.88 4.46
CA LYS A 40 -3.70 17.43 4.41
C LYS A 40 -3.97 16.94 5.82
N ILE A 41 -5.08 16.25 6.01
CA ILE A 41 -5.25 15.39 7.17
C ILE A 41 -4.16 14.33 7.01
N HIS A 42 -3.01 14.54 7.63
CA HIS A 42 -1.97 13.53 7.73
C HIS A 42 -2.57 12.41 8.57
N SER A 43 -3.04 11.38 7.89
CA SER A 43 -3.59 10.18 8.49
C SER A 43 -2.56 9.59 9.46
N ASN A 44 -3.00 9.14 10.63
CA ASN A 44 -2.17 8.50 11.67
C ASN A 44 -1.38 7.28 11.13
N TYR A 45 -1.72 6.80 9.93
CA TYR A 45 -1.16 5.64 9.28
C TYR A 45 -0.04 5.97 8.27
N GLU A 46 0.17 7.23 7.87
CA GLU A 46 1.08 7.58 6.76
C GLU A 46 2.52 7.13 7.00
N SER A 47 3.06 7.39 8.19
CA SER A 47 4.42 6.95 8.56
C SER A 47 4.53 5.43 8.54
N LYS A 48 3.51 4.73 9.03
CA LYS A 48 3.46 3.26 9.05
C LYS A 48 3.38 2.69 7.63
N VAL A 49 2.52 3.23 6.78
CA VAL A 49 2.37 2.79 5.38
C VAL A 49 3.67 3.01 4.61
N LYS A 50 4.35 4.14 4.84
CA LYS A 50 5.66 4.41 4.24
C LYS A 50 6.73 3.43 4.69
N GLN A 51 6.77 3.08 5.99
CA GLN A 51 7.70 2.07 6.50
C GLN A 51 7.46 0.70 5.85
N LEU A 52 6.20 0.29 5.69
CA LEU A 52 5.86 -0.97 5.03
C LEU A 52 6.32 -0.98 3.56
N GLU A 53 6.16 0.13 2.85
CA GLU A 53 6.66 0.27 1.48
C GLU A 53 8.19 0.13 1.41
N GLU A 54 8.92 0.85 2.26
CA GLU A 54 10.39 0.79 2.31
C GLU A 54 10.89 -0.61 2.67
N GLU A 55 10.27 -1.25 3.66
CA GLU A 55 10.62 -2.59 4.11
C GLU A 55 10.38 -3.64 3.02
N TYR A 56 9.19 -3.63 2.42
CA TYR A 56 8.86 -4.55 1.33
C TYR A 56 9.81 -4.37 0.14
N ASN A 57 10.08 -3.12 -0.26
CA ASN A 57 10.97 -2.81 -1.38
C ASN A 57 12.40 -3.33 -1.14
N SER A 58 12.90 -3.23 0.10
CA SER A 58 14.19 -3.78 0.48
C SER A 58 14.20 -5.32 0.42
N LYS A 59 13.17 -5.96 0.97
CA LYS A 59 13.04 -7.43 0.99
C LYS A 59 12.89 -8.01 -0.41
N GLN A 60 12.01 -7.47 -1.26
CA GLN A 60 11.84 -7.99 -2.62
C GLN A 60 13.11 -7.84 -3.46
N ALA A 61 13.87 -6.74 -3.28
CA ALA A 61 15.15 -6.55 -3.95
C ALA A 61 16.16 -7.61 -3.50
N LYS A 62 16.17 -7.92 -2.19
CA LYS A 62 17.03 -8.97 -1.64
C LYS A 62 16.66 -10.36 -2.14
N ALA A 63 15.37 -10.69 -2.19
CA ALA A 63 14.89 -11.95 -2.73
C ALA A 63 15.31 -12.12 -4.20
N ARG A 64 15.17 -11.06 -5.01
CA ARG A 64 15.62 -11.07 -6.41
C ARG A 64 17.12 -11.30 -6.55
N GLU A 65 17.93 -10.58 -5.76
CA GLU A 65 19.39 -10.74 -5.74
C GLU A 65 19.79 -12.19 -5.38
N LEU A 66 19.09 -12.82 -4.44
CA LEU A 66 19.37 -14.20 -4.05
C LEU A 66 18.98 -15.19 -5.15
N VAL A 67 17.83 -15.01 -5.78
CA VAL A 67 17.41 -15.84 -6.93
C VAL A 67 18.43 -15.74 -8.07
N ASP A 68 18.90 -14.53 -8.40
CA ASP A 68 19.91 -14.30 -9.44
C ASP A 68 21.27 -14.97 -9.13
N LYS A 69 21.60 -15.18 -7.85
CA LYS A 69 22.83 -15.86 -7.43
C LYS A 69 22.71 -17.38 -7.39
N LEU A 70 21.51 -17.88 -7.07
CA LEU A 70 21.29 -19.30 -6.79
C LEU A 70 20.89 -20.10 -8.02
N PHE A 71 20.20 -19.48 -8.98
CA PHE A 71 19.57 -20.19 -10.09
C PHE A 71 20.10 -19.69 -11.43
N ASP A 72 20.36 -20.64 -12.33
CA ASP A 72 20.72 -20.33 -13.71
C ASP A 72 19.53 -19.67 -14.43
N PRO A 73 19.70 -18.49 -15.07
CA PRO A 73 18.64 -17.80 -15.79
C PRO A 73 18.00 -18.61 -16.93
N SER A 74 18.69 -19.61 -17.45
CA SER A 74 18.18 -20.53 -18.49
C SER A 74 17.26 -21.62 -17.94
N HIS A 75 17.26 -21.85 -16.63
CA HIS A 75 16.40 -22.85 -15.99
C HIS A 75 14.98 -22.31 -15.75
N ILE A 76 13.99 -23.18 -15.92
CA ILE A 76 12.58 -22.83 -15.72
C ILE A 76 12.28 -22.37 -14.29
N SER A 77 13.00 -22.89 -13.29
CA SER A 77 12.86 -22.49 -11.89
C SER A 77 13.18 -21.00 -11.68
N TYR A 78 14.23 -20.48 -12.33
CA TYR A 78 14.55 -19.05 -12.28
C TYR A 78 13.38 -18.20 -12.80
N SER A 79 12.83 -18.55 -13.97
CA SER A 79 11.69 -17.85 -14.54
C SER A 79 10.45 -17.93 -13.65
N ASN A 80 10.21 -19.06 -13.00
CA ASN A 80 9.06 -19.24 -12.11
C ASN A 80 9.20 -18.39 -10.84
N PHE A 81 10.38 -18.40 -10.22
CA PHE A 81 10.66 -17.66 -9.00
C PHE A 81 10.60 -16.14 -9.22
N THR A 82 11.23 -15.67 -10.30
CA THR A 82 11.17 -14.26 -10.68
C THR A 82 9.74 -13.82 -10.98
N ALA A 83 8.97 -14.62 -11.71
CA ALA A 83 7.57 -14.31 -12.00
C ALA A 83 6.71 -14.26 -10.73
N ALA A 84 6.94 -15.13 -9.76
CA ALA A 84 6.20 -15.11 -8.49
C ALA A 84 6.54 -13.87 -7.64
N ILE A 85 7.82 -13.47 -7.58
CA ILE A 85 8.23 -12.21 -6.96
C ILE A 85 7.56 -11.03 -7.67
N ASP A 86 7.57 -11.00 -8.99
CA ASP A 86 6.99 -9.90 -9.78
C ASP A 86 5.47 -9.80 -9.59
N ARG A 87 4.76 -10.93 -9.49
CA ARG A 87 3.33 -10.97 -9.14
C ARG A 87 3.07 -10.42 -7.74
N SER A 88 3.87 -10.82 -6.76
CA SER A 88 3.78 -10.32 -5.38
C SER A 88 3.98 -8.80 -5.35
N ASN A 89 5.01 -8.30 -6.05
CA ASN A 89 5.32 -6.87 -6.15
C ASN A 89 4.16 -6.06 -6.70
N GLN A 90 3.53 -6.54 -7.78
CA GLN A 90 2.37 -5.88 -8.38
C GLN A 90 1.18 -5.81 -7.42
N LEU A 91 0.91 -6.88 -6.68
CA LEU A 91 -0.22 -6.92 -5.76
C LEU A 91 0.03 -6.09 -4.50
N PHE A 92 1.23 -6.14 -3.94
CA PHE A 92 1.62 -5.26 -2.86
C PHE A 92 1.47 -3.78 -3.27
N ALA A 93 2.01 -3.39 -4.43
CA ALA A 93 1.90 -2.02 -4.93
C ALA A 93 0.43 -1.58 -5.14
N ASN A 94 -0.42 -2.49 -5.60
CA ASN A 94 -1.85 -2.21 -5.75
C ASN A 94 -2.53 -1.99 -4.39
N GLN A 95 -2.30 -2.88 -3.41
CA GLN A 95 -2.90 -2.73 -2.07
C GLN A 95 -2.34 -1.50 -1.34
N LEU A 96 -1.07 -1.18 -1.54
CA LEU A 96 -0.43 0.04 -1.02
C LEU A 96 -1.11 1.29 -1.59
N LYS A 97 -1.30 1.35 -2.91
CA LYS A 97 -1.98 2.45 -3.58
C LYS A 97 -3.43 2.62 -3.14
N ILE A 98 -4.15 1.51 -2.94
CA ILE A 98 -5.52 1.54 -2.39
C ILE A 98 -5.47 2.15 -0.98
N THR A 99 -4.58 1.66 -0.13
CA THR A 99 -4.41 2.16 1.25
C THR A 99 -4.10 3.67 1.26
N GLN A 100 -3.18 4.13 0.41
CA GLN A 100 -2.85 5.55 0.24
C GLN A 100 -4.06 6.40 -0.15
N LYS A 101 -4.85 5.95 -1.12
CA LYS A 101 -6.09 6.65 -1.50
C LYS A 101 -7.10 6.71 -0.36
N MET A 102 -7.19 5.66 0.45
CA MET A 102 -8.11 5.65 1.60
C MET A 102 -7.69 6.65 2.69
N MET A 103 -6.38 6.88 2.85
CA MET A 103 -5.85 7.91 3.77
C MET A 103 -6.18 9.34 3.32
N GLU A 104 -6.51 9.56 2.04
CA GLU A 104 -6.95 10.86 1.52
C GLU A 104 -8.45 11.14 1.77
N LEU A 105 -9.22 10.12 2.20
CA LEU A 105 -10.65 10.25 2.49
C LEU A 105 -10.89 10.87 3.87
N GLU A 106 -12.11 11.38 4.08
CA GLU A 106 -12.53 11.85 5.40
C GLU A 106 -12.47 10.71 6.44
N SER A 107 -11.80 10.98 7.56
CA SER A 107 -11.59 10.00 8.61
C SER A 107 -12.92 9.58 9.23
N SER A 108 -13.18 8.28 9.20
CA SER A 108 -14.32 7.65 9.90
C SER A 108 -13.87 6.31 10.46
N GLU A 109 -14.58 5.79 11.46
CA GLU A 109 -14.26 4.47 12.04
C GLU A 109 -14.26 3.35 10.99
N VAL A 110 -15.14 3.44 9.99
CA VAL A 110 -15.22 2.45 8.89
C VAL A 110 -14.00 2.56 7.99
N VAL A 111 -13.60 3.77 7.60
CA VAL A 111 -12.41 4.01 6.76
C VAL A 111 -11.15 3.56 7.51
N ASN A 112 -11.01 3.90 8.80
CA ASN A 112 -9.85 3.50 9.62
C ASN A 112 -9.75 1.99 9.76
N ARG A 113 -10.88 1.29 10.02
CA ARG A 113 -10.89 -0.17 10.09
C ARG A 113 -10.43 -0.83 8.78
N GLN A 114 -10.89 -0.31 7.65
CA GLN A 114 -10.46 -0.83 6.35
C GLN A 114 -8.98 -0.54 6.06
N ILE A 115 -8.47 0.64 6.45
CA ILE A 115 -7.03 0.94 6.37
C ILE A 115 -6.23 -0.06 7.21
N GLU A 116 -6.69 -0.39 8.42
CA GLU A 116 -6.04 -1.38 9.29
C GLU A 116 -6.08 -2.80 8.72
N ASP A 117 -7.17 -3.19 8.07
CA ASP A 117 -7.28 -4.47 7.36
C ASP A 117 -6.28 -4.52 6.20
N LYS A 118 -6.19 -3.44 5.41
CA LYS A 118 -5.23 -3.36 4.30
C LYS A 118 -3.77 -3.33 4.80
N ILE A 119 -3.49 -2.64 5.91
CA ILE A 119 -2.17 -2.69 6.58
C ILE A 119 -1.82 -4.12 7.01
N ARG A 120 -2.78 -4.89 7.52
CA ARG A 120 -2.55 -6.30 7.87
C ARG A 120 -2.16 -7.11 6.63
N VAL A 121 -2.86 -6.94 5.52
CA VAL A 121 -2.51 -7.58 4.25
C VAL A 121 -1.10 -7.19 3.78
N LEU A 122 -0.73 -5.91 3.85
CA LEU A 122 0.62 -5.45 3.50
C LEU A 122 1.71 -6.10 4.38
N ASN A 123 1.48 -6.24 5.69
CA ASN A 123 2.40 -6.96 6.57
C ASN A 123 2.53 -8.43 6.17
N THR A 124 1.44 -9.12 5.82
CA THR A 124 1.50 -10.52 5.38
C THR A 124 2.37 -10.69 4.13
N PHE A 125 2.35 -9.74 3.18
CA PHE A 125 3.27 -9.76 2.05
C PHE A 125 4.73 -9.62 2.45
N ILE A 126 5.02 -8.76 3.44
CA ILE A 126 6.37 -8.56 3.99
C ILE A 126 6.86 -9.85 4.67
N ASP A 127 6.02 -10.46 5.51
CA ASP A 127 6.32 -11.71 6.22
C ASP A 127 6.63 -12.84 5.23
N LYS A 128 5.80 -13.01 4.20
CA LYS A 128 6.04 -14.03 3.16
C LYS A 128 7.30 -13.77 2.34
N MET A 129 7.64 -12.51 2.09
CA MET A 129 8.90 -12.18 1.42
C MET A 129 10.11 -12.49 2.31
N GLU A 130 9.99 -12.28 3.64
CA GLU A 130 11.03 -12.64 4.60
C GLU A 130 11.22 -14.16 4.71
N GLU A 131 10.13 -14.93 4.76
CA GLU A 131 10.17 -16.40 4.71
C GLU A 131 10.94 -16.88 3.46
N LEU A 132 10.62 -16.32 2.29
CA LEU A 132 11.33 -16.63 1.04
C LEU A 132 12.82 -16.30 1.11
N ILE A 133 13.18 -15.12 1.63
CA ILE A 133 14.59 -14.72 1.78
C ILE A 133 15.32 -15.70 2.69
N ASN A 134 14.72 -16.07 3.81
CA ASN A 134 15.34 -16.97 4.78
C ASN A 134 15.64 -18.34 4.14
N GLU A 135 14.69 -18.90 3.37
CA GLU A 135 14.95 -20.18 2.68
C GLU A 135 15.98 -20.06 1.57
N LEU A 136 15.98 -18.98 0.79
CA LEU A 136 17.03 -18.74 -0.20
C LEU A 136 18.41 -18.62 0.45
N VAL A 137 18.52 -17.96 1.61
CA VAL A 137 19.78 -17.87 2.38
C VAL A 137 20.22 -19.26 2.89
N ILE A 138 19.26 -20.08 3.37
CA ILE A 138 19.54 -21.45 3.81
C ILE A 138 20.05 -22.28 2.63
N GLN A 139 19.44 -22.17 1.45
CA GLN A 139 19.85 -22.87 0.23
C GLN A 139 21.28 -22.49 -0.17
N LEU A 140 21.60 -21.19 -0.16
CA LEU A 140 22.93 -20.68 -0.45
C LEU A 140 23.99 -21.21 0.53
N SER A 141 23.62 -21.39 1.79
CA SER A 141 24.55 -21.82 2.85
C SER A 141 24.74 -23.33 2.91
N SER A 142 23.76 -24.10 2.45
CA SER A 142 23.72 -25.56 2.64
C SER A 142 24.09 -26.38 1.39
N ASN A 143 24.28 -25.76 0.22
CA ASN A 143 24.55 -26.45 -1.06
C ASN A 143 23.58 -27.62 -1.31
N LYS A 144 22.34 -27.52 -0.82
CA LYS A 144 21.30 -28.50 -1.10
C LYS A 144 20.81 -28.29 -2.52
N ASP A 145 20.74 -29.36 -3.30
CA ASP A 145 20.13 -29.34 -4.65
C ASP A 145 18.59 -29.41 -4.60
N ASP A 146 18.02 -29.69 -3.42
CA ASP A 146 16.59 -29.86 -3.22
C ASP A 146 15.91 -28.49 -3.01
N ASN A 147 14.96 -28.15 -3.87
CA ASN A 147 14.25 -26.87 -3.87
C ASN A 147 12.81 -26.99 -3.36
N ASP A 148 12.43 -28.12 -2.76
CA ASP A 148 11.05 -28.40 -2.35
C ASP A 148 10.50 -27.36 -1.35
N ASP A 149 11.31 -26.92 -0.39
CA ASP A 149 10.91 -25.89 0.59
C ASP A 149 10.68 -24.52 -0.08
N ILE A 150 11.53 -24.15 -1.04
CA ILE A 150 11.41 -22.92 -1.83
C ILE A 150 10.13 -22.97 -2.70
N ASN A 151 9.88 -24.12 -3.34
CA ASN A 151 8.68 -24.32 -4.16
C ASN A 151 7.40 -24.22 -3.32
N ALA A 152 7.41 -24.74 -2.09
CA ALA A 152 6.28 -24.63 -1.17
C ALA A 152 6.01 -23.16 -0.80
N LEU A 153 7.05 -22.37 -0.51
CA LEU A 153 6.89 -20.95 -0.22
C LEU A 153 6.36 -20.14 -1.42
N PHE A 154 6.81 -20.46 -2.63
CA PHE A 154 6.27 -19.81 -3.83
C PHE A 154 4.80 -20.15 -4.06
N LYS A 155 4.39 -21.38 -3.76
CA LYS A 155 2.99 -21.77 -3.78
C LYS A 155 2.18 -21.00 -2.73
N ASP A 156 2.68 -20.90 -1.50
CA ASP A 156 2.03 -20.12 -0.44
C ASP A 156 1.90 -18.64 -0.82
N MET A 157 2.90 -18.07 -1.50
CA MET A 157 2.82 -16.73 -2.07
C MET A 157 1.73 -16.64 -3.16
N ASP A 158 1.65 -17.61 -4.08
CA ASP A 158 0.62 -17.65 -5.11
C ASP A 158 -0.80 -17.84 -4.53
N ASP A 159 -0.94 -18.62 -3.45
CA ASP A 159 -2.20 -18.80 -2.73
C ASP A 159 -2.61 -17.51 -1.98
N LEU A 160 -1.65 -16.83 -1.33
CA LEU A 160 -1.88 -15.50 -0.75
C LEU A 160 -2.32 -14.51 -1.82
N ILE A 161 -1.62 -14.48 -2.96
CA ILE A 161 -1.97 -13.69 -4.14
C ILE A 161 -3.41 -13.98 -4.59
N GLY A 162 -3.81 -15.25 -4.61
CA GLY A 162 -5.18 -15.68 -4.90
C GLY A 162 -6.20 -15.09 -3.93
N SER A 163 -5.95 -15.22 -2.62
CA SER A 163 -6.87 -14.74 -1.58
C SER A 163 -7.02 -13.21 -1.52
N VAL A 164 -5.97 -12.46 -1.87
CA VAL A 164 -5.97 -10.99 -1.85
C VAL A 164 -6.72 -10.40 -3.04
N LYS A 165 -6.89 -11.14 -4.15
CA LYS A 165 -7.67 -10.68 -5.31
C LYS A 165 -9.17 -10.50 -5.02
N ASP A 166 -9.67 -11.13 -3.96
CA ASP A 166 -11.09 -11.08 -3.59
C ASP A 166 -11.44 -9.92 -2.64
N TYR A 167 -10.47 -9.05 -2.32
CA TYR A 167 -10.56 -7.91 -1.39
C TYR A 167 -10.23 -6.55 -2.02
#